data_AF-A0A9D0YZZ3-F1
#
_entry.id   AF-A0A9D0YZZ3-F1
#
_cell.length_a   1.000
_cell.length_b   1.000
_cell.length_c   1.000
_cell.angle_alpha   90.00
_cell.angle_beta   90.00
_cell.angle_gamma   90.00
#
_symmetry.space_group_name_H-M   'P 1'
#
loop_
_entity.id
_entity.type
_entity.pdbx_description
1 polymer ?
#
loop_
_entity_poly.entity_id
_entity_poly.type
_entity_poly.pdbx_seq_one_letter_code
_entity_poly.pdbx_strand_id
1 'polypeptide(L)'
;NDEIEKRKTLFADYGGSYEEYCKNSGQKLPLMITIINGYDMFTETFPRIIDNVANFYRDGSKYGVVFIVTAIQTNAIRSRVMQSFNHLICLQIPNESDYRSLLGCPRGLTPSKYFGRGLIKLEDNTYEFQTALFVERSQINNVVRMSAPKLMEAYKGYKVPPVPSVPDTVTVDLLLSHLNNLTNVPVGYDIDTKQITTFNFKKGPFTTILTGVMDVEKIYFIFGLLKLLTKMEGNKVHVIDFVKAYDRVVEGVTAYTDNFDQAIIEMNNTVIKEKDNLDNNIYVILGIGEYKNKINEGARTVMNQLFMNADQYTNAHFIFIDLYASYKNVQVEPWYQSKIDNSNGIWLGTDAGSQMAISITDLTMDDRKLNFKDMAFTVDGGKRKVIRHVVDPEENNE
;
A
#
# COMPACT_ATOMS: atom_id res chain seq x y z
N ASN A 1 1.64 16.83 -4.24
CA ASN A 1 2.78 17.47 -4.93
C ASN A 1 2.85 17.05 -6.38
N ASP A 2 2.92 15.74 -6.65
CA ASP A 2 3.20 15.17 -7.97
C ASP A 2 2.30 15.71 -9.10
N GLU A 3 0.98 15.80 -8.90
CA GLU A 3 0.06 16.31 -9.92
C GLU A 3 0.25 17.82 -10.19
N ILE A 4 0.55 18.64 -9.16
CA ILE A 4 0.81 20.07 -9.37
C ILE A 4 2.13 20.26 -10.12
N GLU A 5 3.17 19.50 -9.80
CA GLU A 5 4.44 19.55 -10.52
C GLU A 5 4.29 19.10 -11.98
N LYS A 6 3.53 18.02 -12.22
CA LYS A 6 3.17 17.59 -13.58
C LYS A 6 2.45 18.70 -14.35
N ARG A 7 1.48 19.36 -13.73
CA ARG A 7 0.75 20.48 -14.36
C ARG A 7 1.63 21.70 -14.60
N LYS A 8 2.59 22.01 -13.71
CA LYS A 8 3.59 23.07 -13.92
C LYS A 8 4.38 22.82 -15.21
N THR A 9 4.92 21.63 -15.37
CA THR A 9 5.66 21.25 -16.58
C THR A 9 4.77 21.31 -17.82
N LEU A 10 3.56 20.76 -17.73
CA LEU A 10 2.63 20.69 -18.85
C LEU A 10 2.10 22.07 -19.29
N PHE A 11 1.92 23.00 -18.36
CA PHE A 11 1.35 24.32 -18.67
C PHE A 11 2.40 25.32 -19.14
N ALA A 12 3.70 25.04 -18.93
CA ALA A 12 4.79 25.93 -19.27
C ALA A 12 4.73 26.43 -20.73
N ASP A 13 4.38 25.54 -21.67
CA ASP A 13 4.32 25.85 -23.11
C ASP A 13 3.03 26.58 -23.53
N TYR A 14 2.05 26.73 -22.62
CA TYR A 14 0.70 27.23 -22.92
C TYR A 14 0.29 28.42 -22.06
N GLY A 15 1.25 29.22 -21.57
CA GLY A 15 1.00 30.42 -20.74
C GLY A 15 1.14 30.18 -19.22
N GLY A 16 1.26 28.93 -18.81
CA GLY A 16 1.58 28.56 -17.43
C GLY A 16 0.39 28.50 -16.48
N SER A 17 -0.85 28.67 -16.95
CA SER A 17 -2.07 28.56 -16.14
C SER A 17 -3.02 27.47 -16.64
N TYR A 18 -3.87 26.96 -15.75
CA TYR A 18 -4.90 25.97 -16.08
C TYR A 18 -5.87 26.47 -17.15
N GLU A 19 -6.30 27.73 -17.06
CA GLU A 19 -7.23 28.31 -18.01
C GLU A 19 -6.61 28.43 -19.40
N GLU A 20 -5.37 28.94 -19.51
CA GLU A 20 -4.70 29.07 -20.79
C GLU A 20 -4.36 27.71 -21.39
N TYR A 21 -3.93 26.75 -20.57
CA TYR A 21 -3.73 25.37 -21.04
C TYR A 21 -5.01 24.79 -21.63
N CYS A 22 -6.14 24.90 -20.93
CA CYS A 22 -7.42 24.36 -21.43
C CYS A 22 -7.95 25.10 -22.68
N LYS A 23 -7.56 26.36 -22.87
CA LYS A 23 -7.91 27.17 -24.06
C LYS A 23 -7.01 26.86 -25.26
N ASN A 24 -5.70 26.68 -25.04
CA ASN A 24 -4.68 26.72 -26.09
C ASN A 24 -4.12 25.34 -26.46
N SER A 25 -4.14 24.35 -25.57
CA SER A 25 -3.50 23.05 -25.82
C SER A 25 -4.35 22.08 -26.66
N GLY A 26 -5.63 22.38 -26.88
CA GLY A 26 -6.59 21.45 -27.45
C GLY A 26 -6.99 20.29 -26.53
N GLN A 27 -6.41 20.22 -25.33
CA GLN A 27 -6.74 19.23 -24.29
C GLN A 27 -7.32 19.93 -23.05
N LYS A 28 -8.21 19.23 -22.35
CA LYS A 28 -8.81 19.71 -21.09
C LYS A 28 -8.41 18.78 -19.96
N LEU A 29 -7.99 19.37 -18.84
CA LEU A 29 -7.74 18.64 -17.60
C LEU A 29 -8.88 18.86 -16.61
N PRO A 30 -9.16 17.90 -15.71
CA PRO A 30 -10.16 18.08 -14.68
C PRO A 30 -9.73 19.13 -13.66
N LEU A 31 -10.67 19.98 -13.26
CA LEU A 31 -10.52 20.84 -12.09
C LEU A 31 -10.57 19.97 -10.83
N MET A 32 -9.56 20.07 -9.96
CA MET A 32 -9.51 19.33 -8.71
C MET A 32 -10.04 20.20 -7.58
N ILE A 33 -11.06 19.73 -6.86
CA ILE A 33 -11.64 20.45 -5.71
C ILE A 33 -11.35 19.65 -4.45
N THR A 34 -10.63 20.26 -3.51
CA THR A 34 -10.31 19.67 -2.21
C THR A 34 -11.14 20.37 -1.13
N ILE A 35 -11.94 19.59 -0.39
CA ILE A 35 -12.80 20.11 0.68
C ILE A 35 -12.22 19.69 2.03
N ILE A 36 -11.91 20.66 2.89
CA ILE A 36 -11.50 20.45 4.28
C ILE A 36 -12.61 20.97 5.17
N ASN A 37 -13.36 20.06 5.77
CA ASN A 37 -14.43 20.41 6.70
C ASN A 37 -13.89 20.40 8.14
N GLY A 38 -13.77 21.56 8.77
CA GLY A 38 -13.20 21.70 10.11
C GLY A 38 -11.68 21.86 10.10
N TYR A 39 -11.20 23.01 9.66
CA TYR A 39 -9.78 23.36 9.59
C TYR A 39 -9.10 23.31 10.95
N ASP A 40 -9.79 23.73 12.01
CA ASP A 40 -9.31 23.70 13.39
C ASP A 40 -8.79 22.29 13.75
N MET A 41 -9.66 21.29 13.62
CA MET A 41 -9.37 19.88 13.90
C MET A 41 -8.30 19.30 12.97
N PHE A 42 -8.33 19.70 11.69
CA PHE A 42 -7.31 19.28 10.73
C PHE A 42 -5.91 19.72 11.16
N THR A 43 -5.76 20.97 11.61
CA THR A 43 -4.46 21.48 12.05
C THR A 43 -3.97 20.83 13.35
N GLU A 44 -4.86 20.54 14.29
CA GLU A 44 -4.51 19.85 15.54
C GLU A 44 -4.09 18.40 15.30
N THR A 45 -4.80 17.69 14.41
CA THR A 45 -4.58 16.26 14.14
C THR A 45 -3.31 16.04 13.31
N PHE A 46 -3.02 16.94 12.37
CA PHE A 46 -1.91 16.77 11.42
C PHE A 46 -0.96 17.97 11.37
N PRO A 47 -0.27 18.32 12.47
CA PRO A 47 0.57 19.52 12.53
C PRO A 47 1.72 19.50 11.52
N ARG A 48 2.23 18.32 11.18
CA ARG A 48 3.39 18.14 10.28
C ARG A 48 3.09 18.44 8.81
N ILE A 49 1.83 18.39 8.37
CA ILE A 49 1.47 18.58 6.96
C ILE A 49 0.98 20.00 6.66
N ILE A 50 0.68 20.80 7.68
CA ILE A 50 0.06 22.13 7.52
C ILE A 50 0.90 23.03 6.62
N ASP A 51 2.21 23.11 6.87
CA ASP A 51 3.11 23.99 6.11
C ASP A 51 3.18 23.59 4.63
N ASN A 52 3.14 22.28 4.36
CA ASN A 52 3.10 21.76 2.98
C ASN A 52 1.78 22.11 2.31
N VAL A 53 0.66 21.99 3.03
CA VAL A 53 -0.68 22.29 2.49
C VAL A 53 -0.85 23.79 2.24
N ALA A 54 -0.25 24.65 3.06
CA ALA A 54 -0.32 26.10 2.91
C ALA A 54 0.21 26.60 1.55
N ASN A 55 1.18 25.89 0.96
CA ASN A 55 1.67 26.20 -0.39
C ASN A 55 0.62 25.91 -1.46
N PHE A 56 -0.21 24.88 -1.28
CA PHE A 56 -1.27 24.56 -2.23
C PHE A 56 -2.41 25.56 -2.23
N TYR A 57 -2.75 26.16 -1.09
CA TYR A 57 -3.77 27.22 -1.05
C TYR A 57 -3.38 28.41 -1.93
N ARG A 58 -2.09 28.76 -1.94
CA ARG A 58 -1.55 29.90 -2.70
C ARG A 58 -1.41 29.61 -4.18
N ASP A 59 -0.77 28.49 -4.52
CA ASP A 59 -0.33 28.22 -5.89
C ASP A 59 -1.27 27.28 -6.65
N GLY A 60 -2.12 26.54 -5.94
CA GLY A 60 -2.94 25.47 -6.53
C GLY A 60 -3.93 25.98 -7.58
N SER A 61 -4.53 27.16 -7.35
CA SER A 61 -5.55 27.73 -8.25
C SER A 61 -5.01 27.96 -9.67
N LYS A 62 -3.77 28.44 -9.78
CA LYS A 62 -3.06 28.61 -11.07
C LYS A 62 -2.97 27.30 -11.85
N TYR A 63 -2.87 26.17 -11.15
CA TYR A 63 -2.76 24.83 -11.74
C TYR A 63 -4.07 24.03 -11.70
N GLY A 64 -5.22 24.67 -11.46
CA GLY A 64 -6.53 24.02 -11.48
C GLY A 64 -6.78 23.09 -10.29
N VAL A 65 -6.18 23.40 -9.14
CA VAL A 65 -6.42 22.76 -7.84
C VAL A 65 -7.00 23.80 -6.88
N VAL A 66 -8.27 23.65 -6.51
CA VAL A 66 -9.04 24.61 -5.72
C VAL A 66 -9.37 24.02 -4.36
N PHE A 67 -9.33 24.85 -3.32
CA PHE A 67 -9.61 24.44 -1.95
C PHE A 67 -10.86 25.12 -1.42
N ILE A 68 -11.71 24.34 -0.76
CA ILE A 68 -12.85 24.81 0.04
C ILE A 68 -12.57 24.40 1.47
N VAL A 69 -12.45 25.39 2.36
CA VAL A 69 -12.09 25.15 3.76
C VAL A 69 -13.17 25.75 4.65
N THR A 70 -13.65 24.98 5.61
CA THR A 70 -14.55 25.47 6.67
C THR A 70 -13.79 25.54 7.99
N ALA A 71 -14.03 26.57 8.79
CA ALA A 71 -13.47 26.73 10.12
C ALA A 71 -14.56 27.25 11.06
N ILE A 72 -14.52 26.84 12.33
CA ILE A 72 -15.47 27.33 13.33
C ILE A 72 -14.92 28.59 13.99
N GLN A 73 -13.64 28.58 14.36
CA GLN A 73 -13.02 29.73 15.01
C GLN A 73 -12.45 30.70 13.97
N THR A 74 -12.71 31.99 14.17
CA THR A 74 -12.26 33.07 13.27
C THR A 74 -10.74 33.22 13.22
N ASN A 75 -10.05 32.79 14.28
CA ASN A 75 -8.60 32.81 14.42
C ASN A 75 -7.91 31.47 14.07
N ALA A 76 -8.67 30.43 13.68
CA ALA A 76 -8.12 29.13 13.32
C ALA A 76 -7.19 29.20 12.10
N ILE A 77 -7.55 30.04 11.14
CA ILE A 77 -6.77 30.26 9.93
C ILE A 77 -5.88 31.49 10.14
N ARG A 78 -4.56 31.25 10.14
CA ARG A 78 -3.57 32.33 10.22
C ARG A 78 -3.74 33.30 9.06
N SER A 79 -3.57 34.61 9.30
CA SER A 79 -3.81 35.67 8.31
C SER A 79 -3.07 35.47 6.97
N ARG A 80 -1.85 34.93 6.99
CA ARG A 80 -1.08 34.62 5.77
C ARG A 80 -1.77 33.56 4.89
N VAL A 81 -2.34 32.53 5.52
CA VAL A 81 -3.09 31.49 4.81
C VAL A 81 -4.42 32.06 4.33
N MET A 82 -5.08 32.90 5.14
CA MET A 82 -6.34 33.54 4.78
C MET A 82 -6.25 34.40 3.51
N GLN A 83 -5.11 35.08 3.29
CA GLN A 83 -4.85 35.85 2.06
C GLN A 83 -4.85 35.01 0.77
N SER A 84 -4.72 33.68 0.87
CA SER A 84 -4.80 32.79 -0.31
C SER A 84 -6.25 32.49 -0.72
N PHE A 85 -7.24 32.86 0.10
CA PHE A 85 -8.66 32.63 -0.17
C PHE A 85 -9.32 33.89 -0.69
N ASN A 86 -9.60 33.92 -1.99
CA ASN A 86 -10.23 35.06 -2.66
C ASN A 86 -11.73 35.18 -2.34
N HIS A 87 -12.36 34.10 -1.90
CA HIS A 87 -13.79 34.05 -1.57
C HIS A 87 -13.97 33.69 -0.10
N LEU A 88 -14.45 34.64 0.68
CA LEU A 88 -14.73 34.48 2.10
C LEU A 88 -16.23 34.56 2.33
N ILE A 89 -16.77 33.47 2.88
CA ILE A 89 -18.18 33.35 3.25
C ILE A 89 -18.25 33.25 4.77
N CYS A 90 -18.72 34.31 5.42
CA CYS A 90 -18.86 34.33 6.88
C CYS A 90 -20.34 34.17 7.23
N LEU A 91 -20.71 33.01 7.78
CA LEU A 91 -22.03 32.80 8.38
C LEU A 91 -22.11 33.53 9.74
N GLN A 92 -22.97 33.07 10.63
CA GLN A 92 -23.02 33.58 12.00
C GLN A 92 -21.74 33.19 12.76
N ILE A 93 -21.01 34.19 13.24
CA ILE A 93 -19.81 34.02 14.08
C ILE A 93 -20.06 34.57 15.48
N PRO A 94 -19.38 34.07 16.53
CA PRO A 94 -19.68 34.45 17.92
C PRO A 94 -19.45 35.93 18.23
N ASN A 95 -18.44 36.55 17.60
CA ASN A 95 -18.05 37.92 17.87
C ASN A 95 -18.27 38.82 16.64
N GLU A 96 -19.19 39.78 16.75
CA GLU A 96 -19.54 40.69 15.65
C GLU A 96 -18.37 41.55 15.16
N SER A 97 -17.37 41.83 16.00
CA SER A 97 -16.19 42.59 15.56
C SER A 97 -15.36 41.87 14.50
N ASP A 98 -15.48 40.53 14.43
CA ASP A 98 -14.66 39.70 13.56
C ASP A 98 -15.13 39.78 12.10
N TYR A 99 -16.38 40.17 11.83
CA TYR A 99 -16.84 40.42 10.46
C TYR A 99 -16.00 41.50 9.79
N ARG A 100 -15.66 42.55 10.53
CA ARG A 100 -14.86 43.66 10.02
C ARG A 100 -13.42 43.24 9.75
N SER A 101 -12.81 42.43 10.61
CA SER A 101 -11.42 41.98 10.43
C SER A 101 -11.29 40.97 9.28
N LEU A 102 -12.30 40.12 9.08
CA LEU A 102 -12.30 39.09 8.03
C LEU A 102 -12.71 39.62 6.66
N LEU A 103 -13.80 40.40 6.59
CA LEU A 103 -14.38 40.84 5.32
C LEU A 103 -14.04 42.30 4.97
N GLY A 104 -13.50 43.08 5.92
CA GLY A 104 -13.28 44.51 5.73
C GLY A 104 -14.58 45.32 5.67
N CYS A 105 -15.67 44.82 6.24
CA CYS A 105 -16.99 45.44 6.12
C CYS A 105 -17.13 46.71 6.99
N PRO A 106 -18.14 47.57 6.72
CA PRO A 106 -18.45 48.72 7.55
C PRO A 106 -18.74 48.33 9.01
N ARG A 107 -18.47 49.26 9.94
CA ARG A 107 -18.72 49.04 11.37
C ARG A 107 -20.20 48.82 11.62
N GLY A 108 -20.53 47.74 12.33
CA GLY A 108 -21.90 47.39 12.70
C GLY A 108 -22.66 46.59 11.64
N LEU A 109 -22.06 46.29 10.48
CA LEU A 109 -22.65 45.36 9.53
C LEU A 109 -22.58 43.93 10.10
N THR A 110 -23.74 43.35 10.39
CA THR A 110 -23.89 42.00 10.92
C THR A 110 -25.06 41.31 10.20
N PRO A 111 -24.98 39.99 9.94
CA PRO A 111 -26.08 39.29 9.31
C PRO A 111 -27.24 39.07 10.29
N SER A 112 -28.47 39.03 9.78
CA SER A 112 -29.62 38.71 10.60
C SER A 112 -29.53 37.28 11.15
N LYS A 113 -30.12 37.04 12.33
CA LYS A 113 -29.99 35.78 13.08
C LYS A 113 -30.85 34.63 12.53
N TYR A 114 -30.68 34.28 11.25
CA TYR A 114 -31.30 33.12 10.61
C TYR A 114 -30.26 32.08 10.20
N PHE A 115 -30.62 30.79 10.29
CA PHE A 115 -29.73 29.72 9.83
C PHE A 115 -29.40 29.90 8.34
N GLY A 116 -28.12 29.71 7.98
CA GLY A 116 -27.66 29.83 6.59
C GLY A 116 -27.53 31.27 6.11
N ARG A 117 -27.78 32.25 6.97
CA ARG A 117 -27.55 33.66 6.67
C ARG A 117 -26.12 34.05 7.01
N GLY A 118 -25.55 34.95 6.21
CA GLY A 118 -24.18 35.39 6.40
C GLY A 118 -23.85 36.64 5.61
N LEU A 119 -22.58 37.02 5.68
CA LEU A 119 -21.96 38.06 4.88
C LEU A 119 -20.97 37.43 3.89
N ILE A 120 -20.95 37.96 2.67
CA ILE A 120 -19.99 37.60 1.63
C ILE A 120 -19.35 38.86 1.06
N LYS A 121 -18.03 38.81 0.85
CA LYS A 121 -17.33 39.85 0.11
C LYS A 121 -17.36 39.50 -1.38
N LEU A 122 -17.96 40.39 -2.18
CA LEU A 122 -17.92 40.33 -3.63
C LEU A 122 -17.24 41.62 -4.11
N GLU A 123 -16.09 41.45 -4.76
CA GLU A 123 -15.23 42.56 -5.17
C GLU A 123 -14.92 43.46 -3.96
N ASP A 124 -15.28 44.74 -4.01
CA ASP A 124 -15.02 45.71 -2.95
C ASP A 124 -16.16 45.87 -1.94
N ASN A 125 -17.27 45.15 -2.14
CA ASN A 125 -18.48 45.31 -1.33
C ASN A 125 -18.81 44.06 -0.50
N THR A 126 -19.38 44.28 0.68
CA THR A 126 -19.89 43.19 1.54
C THR A 126 -21.41 43.15 1.47
N TYR A 127 -21.95 41.97 1.21
CA TYR A 127 -23.40 41.75 1.07
C TYR A 127 -23.88 40.73 2.08
N GLU A 128 -25.07 40.97 2.62
CA GLU A 128 -25.81 39.94 3.34
C GLU A 128 -26.45 38.98 2.35
N PHE A 129 -26.34 37.69 2.62
CA PHE A 129 -26.90 36.65 1.76
C PHE A 129 -27.57 35.54 2.58
N GLN A 130 -28.37 34.74 1.90
CA GLN A 130 -29.01 33.54 2.44
C GLN A 130 -28.57 32.33 1.62
N THR A 131 -28.05 31.29 2.27
CA THR A 131 -27.70 30.04 1.57
C THR A 131 -28.95 29.37 1.00
N ALA A 132 -28.83 28.91 -0.25
CA ALA A 132 -29.84 28.07 -0.86
C ALA A 132 -29.72 26.63 -0.34
N LEU A 133 -30.86 25.97 -0.16
CA LEU A 133 -30.93 24.53 -0.01
C LEU A 133 -31.26 23.94 -1.38
N PHE A 134 -30.49 22.94 -1.83
CA PHE A 134 -30.79 22.23 -3.08
C PHE A 134 -31.97 21.27 -2.96
N VAL A 135 -32.35 20.92 -1.72
CA VAL A 135 -33.55 20.15 -1.37
C VAL A 135 -33.89 20.44 0.09
N GLU A 136 -35.14 20.20 0.50
CA GLU A 136 -35.53 20.18 1.91
C GLU A 136 -34.58 19.32 2.76
N ARG A 137 -34.27 19.78 3.98
CA ARG A 137 -33.25 19.15 4.83
C ARG A 137 -33.52 17.67 5.14
N SER A 138 -34.79 17.33 5.33
CA SER A 138 -35.24 15.96 5.58
C SER A 138 -34.96 15.01 4.41
N GLN A 139 -34.78 15.54 3.20
CA GLN A 139 -34.62 14.77 1.97
C GLN A 139 -33.18 14.73 1.46
N ILE A 140 -32.23 15.44 2.08
CA ILE A 140 -30.83 15.50 1.62
C ILE A 140 -30.24 14.10 1.41
N ASN A 141 -30.32 13.23 2.42
CA ASN A 141 -29.76 11.87 2.33
C ASN A 141 -30.41 11.04 1.22
N ASN A 142 -31.72 11.16 1.05
CA ASN A 142 -32.47 10.43 0.02
C ASN A 142 -32.07 10.89 -1.38
N VAL A 143 -32.04 12.22 -1.60
CA VAL A 143 -31.64 12.79 -2.89
C VAL A 143 -30.20 12.44 -3.24
N VAL A 144 -29.26 12.49 -2.28
CA VAL A 144 -27.86 12.10 -2.51
C VAL A 144 -27.78 10.63 -2.94
N ARG A 145 -28.42 9.71 -2.19
CA ARG A 145 -28.43 8.27 -2.53
C ARG A 145 -29.04 7.98 -3.89
N MET A 146 -30.14 8.65 -4.24
CA MET A 146 -30.80 8.47 -5.53
C MET A 146 -30.05 9.12 -6.70
N SER A 147 -29.26 10.16 -6.45
CA SER A 147 -28.53 10.89 -7.49
C SER A 147 -27.23 10.18 -7.87
N ALA A 148 -26.57 9.50 -6.93
CA ALA A 148 -25.32 8.78 -7.17
C ALA A 148 -25.37 7.79 -8.36
N PRO A 149 -26.31 6.82 -8.44
CA PRO A 149 -26.36 5.89 -9.57
C PRO A 149 -26.71 6.59 -10.89
N LYS A 150 -27.55 7.64 -10.85
CA LYS A 150 -27.89 8.43 -12.04
C LYS A 150 -26.68 9.15 -12.60
N LEU A 151 -25.85 9.73 -11.73
CA LEU A 151 -24.59 10.38 -12.14
C LEU A 151 -23.56 9.35 -12.63
N MET A 152 -23.45 8.20 -11.98
CA MET A 152 -22.56 7.13 -12.43
C MET A 152 -22.90 6.65 -13.85
N GLU A 153 -24.19 6.52 -14.17
CA GLU A 153 -24.62 6.13 -15.51
C GLU A 153 -24.42 7.26 -16.53
N ALA A 154 -24.78 8.50 -16.16
CA ALA A 154 -24.61 9.66 -17.04
C ALA A 154 -23.15 9.96 -17.42
N TYR A 155 -22.21 9.63 -16.52
CA TYR A 155 -20.77 9.86 -16.69
C TYR A 155 -19.98 8.54 -16.82
N LYS A 156 -20.60 7.51 -17.40
CA LYS A 156 -19.96 6.21 -17.62
C LYS A 156 -18.64 6.36 -18.37
N GLY A 157 -17.58 5.74 -17.85
CA GLY A 157 -16.21 5.87 -18.37
C GLY A 157 -15.39 7.02 -17.77
N TYR A 158 -16.01 7.99 -17.10
CA TYR A 158 -15.33 9.06 -16.38
C TYR A 158 -15.25 8.72 -14.88
N LYS A 159 -14.30 7.87 -14.52
CA LYS A 159 -14.03 7.52 -13.11
C LYS A 159 -12.74 8.20 -12.65
N VAL A 160 -12.83 8.97 -11.57
CA VAL A 160 -11.64 9.53 -10.91
C VAL A 160 -10.87 8.37 -10.25
N PRO A 161 -9.55 8.25 -10.44
CA PRO A 161 -8.75 7.28 -9.72
C PRO A 161 -8.92 7.48 -8.20
N PRO A 162 -9.15 6.41 -7.43
CA PRO A 162 -9.17 6.54 -5.98
C PRO A 162 -7.82 7.08 -5.50
N VAL A 163 -7.83 7.84 -4.40
CA VAL A 163 -6.58 8.19 -3.72
C VAL A 163 -5.90 6.87 -3.34
N PRO A 164 -4.66 6.60 -3.80
CA PRO A 164 -3.95 5.38 -3.47
C PRO A 164 -3.90 5.22 -1.95
N SER A 165 -4.54 4.18 -1.46
CA SER A 165 -4.54 3.80 -0.06
C SER A 165 -4.10 2.34 0.01
N VAL A 166 -3.35 2.02 1.05
CA VAL A 166 -3.05 0.64 1.38
C VAL A 166 -4.34 0.07 1.97
N PRO A 167 -4.93 -0.98 1.36
CA PRO A 167 -6.09 -1.65 1.94
C PRO A 167 -5.77 -2.13 3.37
N ASP A 168 -6.75 -2.11 4.27
CA ASP A 168 -6.54 -2.58 5.65
C ASP A 168 -6.18 -4.07 5.69
N THR A 169 -6.68 -4.85 4.75
CA THR A 169 -6.35 -6.27 4.54
C THR A 169 -6.06 -6.48 3.06
N VAL A 170 -4.86 -6.99 2.76
CA VAL A 170 -4.43 -7.25 1.38
C VAL A 170 -4.74 -8.71 1.05
N THR A 171 -5.89 -8.98 0.45
CA THR A 171 -6.26 -10.35 0.06
C THR A 171 -5.62 -10.76 -1.26
N VAL A 172 -5.60 -12.06 -1.54
CA VAL A 172 -5.12 -12.63 -2.81
C VAL A 172 -5.83 -11.99 -4.01
N ASP A 173 -7.15 -11.82 -3.94
CA ASP A 173 -7.99 -11.28 -5.04
C ASP A 173 -7.56 -9.88 -5.50
N LEU A 174 -7.10 -9.03 -4.57
CA LEU A 174 -6.61 -7.69 -4.89
C LEU A 174 -5.34 -7.72 -5.75
N LEU A 175 -4.58 -8.82 -5.66
CA LEU A 175 -3.29 -8.98 -6.34
C LEU A 175 -3.39 -9.83 -7.60
N LEU A 176 -4.47 -10.61 -7.80
CA LEU A 176 -4.63 -11.50 -8.94
C LEU A 176 -4.49 -10.79 -10.30
N SER A 177 -5.06 -9.59 -10.44
CA SER A 177 -4.97 -8.82 -11.70
C SER A 177 -3.56 -8.29 -12.01
N HIS A 178 -2.64 -8.41 -11.06
CA HIS A 178 -1.24 -7.98 -11.16
C HIS A 178 -0.27 -9.16 -11.15
N LEU A 179 -0.79 -10.39 -11.14
CA LEU A 179 0.02 -11.59 -11.31
C LEU A 179 0.69 -11.56 -12.68
N ASN A 180 1.95 -11.95 -12.70
CA ASN A 180 2.73 -12.07 -13.92
C ASN A 180 3.49 -13.41 -13.88
N ASN A 181 4.74 -13.37 -13.47
CA ASN A 181 5.59 -14.54 -13.37
C ASN A 181 6.47 -14.44 -12.12
N LEU A 182 7.27 -15.47 -11.84
CA LEU A 182 8.10 -15.56 -10.63
C LEU A 182 9.12 -14.41 -10.45
N THR A 183 9.43 -13.63 -11.49
CA THR A 183 10.28 -12.43 -11.33
C THR A 183 9.55 -11.24 -10.68
N ASN A 184 8.22 -11.23 -10.69
CA ASN A 184 7.40 -10.10 -10.28
C ASN A 184 6.15 -10.59 -9.54
N VAL A 185 6.32 -11.41 -8.51
CA VAL A 185 5.17 -11.92 -7.73
C VAL A 185 4.68 -10.81 -6.81
N PRO A 186 3.40 -10.38 -6.87
CA PRO A 186 2.88 -9.36 -5.98
C PRO A 186 2.79 -9.90 -4.56
N VAL A 187 3.44 -9.27 -3.60
CA VAL A 187 3.52 -9.75 -2.21
C VAL A 187 2.83 -8.82 -1.20
N GLY A 188 2.35 -7.66 -1.65
CA GLY A 188 1.66 -6.71 -0.79
C GLY A 188 1.62 -5.30 -1.35
N TYR A 189 1.31 -4.33 -0.49
CA TYR A 189 1.38 -2.90 -0.81
C TYR A 189 2.47 -2.21 -0.01
N ASP A 190 3.27 -1.41 -0.70
CA ASP A 190 4.26 -0.53 -0.07
C ASP A 190 3.55 0.54 0.76
N ILE A 191 3.99 0.72 2.01
CA ILE A 191 3.33 1.65 2.92
C ILE A 191 3.65 3.11 2.63
N ASP A 192 4.71 3.42 1.89
CA ASP A 192 5.10 4.78 1.59
C ASP A 192 4.49 5.23 0.25
N THR A 193 4.69 4.42 -0.78
CA THR A 193 4.22 4.70 -2.15
C THR A 193 2.76 4.32 -2.38
N LYS A 194 2.17 3.48 -1.52
CA LYS A 194 0.79 2.97 -1.63
C LYS A 194 0.55 2.14 -2.90
N GLN A 195 1.61 1.64 -3.53
CA GLN A 195 1.56 0.81 -4.73
C GLN A 195 1.83 -0.65 -4.39
N ILE A 196 1.40 -1.55 -5.29
CA ILE A 196 1.70 -2.98 -5.17
C ILE A 196 3.21 -3.18 -5.26
N THR A 197 3.75 -3.91 -4.29
CA THR A 197 5.13 -4.36 -4.28
C THR A 197 5.21 -5.79 -4.78
N THR A 198 6.14 -6.02 -5.69
CA THR A 198 6.48 -7.36 -6.20
C THR A 198 7.81 -7.85 -5.61
N PHE A 199 7.98 -9.17 -5.60
CA PHE A 199 9.21 -9.84 -5.21
C PHE A 199 9.68 -10.79 -6.32
N ASN A 200 11.00 -10.87 -6.52
CA ASN A 200 11.63 -11.71 -7.54
C ASN A 200 12.11 -13.04 -6.93
N PHE A 201 11.32 -14.09 -7.13
CA PHE A 201 11.64 -15.46 -6.71
C PHE A 201 12.58 -16.20 -7.68
N LYS A 202 12.99 -15.58 -8.80
CA LYS A 202 13.98 -16.12 -9.76
C LYS A 202 15.36 -15.47 -9.65
N LYS A 203 15.62 -14.62 -8.64
CA LYS A 203 16.92 -13.96 -8.49
C LYS A 203 18.06 -14.95 -8.21
N GLY A 204 17.72 -16.07 -7.57
CA GLY A 204 18.57 -17.24 -7.40
C GLY A 204 17.69 -18.46 -7.09
N PRO A 205 18.28 -19.65 -6.92
CA PRO A 205 17.51 -20.86 -6.64
C PRO A 205 16.87 -20.86 -5.25
N PHE A 206 17.37 -20.05 -4.32
CA PHE A 206 16.88 -19.97 -2.94
C PHE A 206 16.27 -18.60 -2.64
N THR A 207 15.07 -18.59 -2.05
CA THR A 207 14.45 -17.41 -1.45
C THR A 207 14.26 -17.63 0.04
N THR A 208 14.65 -16.64 0.85
CA THR A 208 14.54 -16.69 2.31
C THR A 208 13.40 -15.80 2.80
N ILE A 209 12.44 -16.38 3.52
CA ILE A 209 11.35 -15.69 4.20
C ILE A 209 11.42 -16.04 5.69
N LEU A 210 11.62 -15.04 6.55
CA LEU A 210 11.84 -15.28 7.98
C LEU A 210 10.91 -14.45 8.84
N THR A 211 10.69 -14.93 10.04
CA THR A 211 9.98 -14.18 11.08
C THR A 211 10.54 -14.48 12.47
N GLY A 212 10.24 -13.61 13.44
CA GLY A 212 10.56 -13.86 14.85
C GLY A 212 9.58 -14.84 15.51
N VAL A 213 8.32 -14.86 15.07
CA VAL A 213 7.24 -15.67 15.64
C VAL A 213 6.31 -16.13 14.52
N MET A 214 5.85 -17.38 14.59
CA MET A 214 4.88 -17.95 13.66
C MET A 214 3.48 -17.84 14.26
N ASP A 215 2.82 -16.72 14.03
CA ASP A 215 1.43 -16.47 14.43
C ASP A 215 0.46 -16.64 13.25
N VAL A 216 -0.84 -16.49 13.52
CA VAL A 216 -1.92 -16.64 12.53
C VAL A 216 -1.74 -15.73 11.32
N GLU A 217 -1.21 -14.51 11.49
CA GLU A 217 -0.97 -13.61 10.36
C GLU A 217 0.10 -14.16 9.41
N LYS A 218 1.12 -14.82 9.95
CA LYS A 218 2.22 -15.37 9.14
C LYS A 218 1.80 -16.65 8.44
N ILE A 219 0.93 -17.43 9.09
CA ILE A 219 0.22 -18.54 8.44
C ILE A 219 -0.62 -18.02 7.28
N TYR A 220 -1.41 -16.95 7.47
CA TYR A 220 -2.18 -16.35 6.38
C TYR A 220 -1.31 -15.83 5.23
N PHE A 221 -0.11 -15.31 5.50
CA PHE A 221 0.84 -14.97 4.45
C PHE A 221 1.28 -16.21 3.65
N ILE A 222 1.63 -17.32 4.32
CA ILE A 222 2.05 -18.57 3.65
C ILE A 222 0.97 -19.01 2.67
N PHE A 223 -0.30 -19.06 3.11
CA PHE A 223 -1.41 -19.45 2.24
C PHE A 223 -1.70 -18.45 1.13
N GLY A 224 -1.60 -17.14 1.41
CA GLY A 224 -1.70 -16.10 0.39
C GLY A 224 -0.64 -16.27 -0.70
N LEU A 225 0.60 -16.51 -0.32
CA LEU A 225 1.70 -16.78 -1.24
C LEU A 225 1.45 -18.06 -2.05
N LEU A 226 1.05 -19.17 -1.42
CA LEU A 226 0.76 -20.43 -2.12
C LEU A 226 -0.36 -20.28 -3.17
N LYS A 227 -1.43 -19.56 -2.83
CA LYS A 227 -2.50 -19.24 -3.79
C LYS A 227 -2.00 -18.39 -4.95
N LEU A 228 -1.15 -17.39 -4.71
CA LEU A 228 -0.56 -16.60 -5.80
C LEU A 228 0.35 -17.44 -6.69
N LEU A 229 1.17 -18.31 -6.11
CA LEU A 229 2.10 -19.17 -6.83
C LEU A 229 1.37 -20.17 -7.74
N THR A 230 0.29 -20.78 -7.27
CA THR A 230 -0.51 -21.77 -8.03
C THR A 230 -1.35 -21.14 -9.15
N LYS A 231 -1.68 -19.86 -9.06
CA LYS A 231 -2.44 -19.14 -10.11
C LYS A 231 -1.60 -18.71 -11.30
N MET A 232 -0.27 -18.79 -11.22
CA MET A 232 0.62 -18.51 -12.35
C MET A 232 0.80 -19.77 -13.22
N GLU A 233 0.62 -19.61 -14.54
CA GLU A 233 0.75 -20.70 -15.51
C GLU A 233 2.17 -21.30 -15.51
N GLY A 234 2.26 -22.62 -15.65
CA GLY A 234 3.52 -23.36 -15.66
C GLY A 234 4.16 -23.54 -14.29
N ASN A 235 3.50 -23.19 -13.18
CA ASN A 235 4.02 -23.45 -11.84
C ASN A 235 3.49 -24.78 -11.26
N LYS A 236 4.41 -25.63 -10.84
CA LYS A 236 4.17 -26.81 -10.00
C LYS A 236 4.59 -26.48 -8.58
N VAL A 237 3.64 -26.36 -7.67
CA VAL A 237 3.88 -25.91 -6.30
C VAL A 237 3.86 -27.10 -5.36
N HIS A 238 4.94 -27.28 -4.62
CA HIS A 238 5.13 -28.31 -3.62
C HIS A 238 5.37 -27.66 -2.25
N VAL A 239 4.81 -28.26 -1.20
CA VAL A 239 5.06 -27.86 0.19
C VAL A 239 5.74 -29.00 0.92
N ILE A 240 6.85 -28.75 1.62
CA ILE A 240 7.45 -29.69 2.56
C ILE A 240 7.38 -29.05 3.94
N ASP A 241 6.58 -29.60 4.83
CA ASP A 241 6.24 -28.96 6.11
C ASP A 241 6.82 -29.70 7.31
N PHE A 242 7.98 -29.25 7.78
CA PHE A 242 8.65 -29.85 8.94
C PHE A 242 8.03 -29.44 10.30
N VAL A 243 7.19 -28.40 10.30
CA VAL A 243 6.75 -27.70 11.53
C VAL A 243 5.23 -27.67 11.70
N LYS A 244 4.47 -28.29 10.80
CA LYS A 244 3.00 -28.34 10.82
C LYS A 244 2.35 -26.96 10.66
N ALA A 245 2.94 -26.10 9.83
CA ALA A 245 2.39 -24.79 9.49
C ALA A 245 1.41 -24.84 8.30
N TYR A 246 1.41 -25.92 7.51
CA TYR A 246 0.44 -26.17 6.44
C TYR A 246 -0.80 -26.88 7.01
N ASP A 247 -1.71 -26.11 7.59
CA ASP A 247 -2.90 -26.60 8.31
C ASP A 247 -4.16 -26.77 7.45
N ARG A 248 -4.17 -26.27 6.22
CA ARG A 248 -5.29 -26.41 5.28
C ARG A 248 -4.84 -26.68 3.85
N VAL A 249 -5.70 -27.32 3.08
CA VAL A 249 -5.42 -27.68 1.68
C VAL A 249 -5.56 -26.46 0.77
N VAL A 250 -4.61 -26.32 -0.16
CA VAL A 250 -4.63 -25.33 -1.24
C VAL A 250 -4.70 -26.07 -2.58
N GLU A 251 -5.69 -25.73 -3.40
CA GLU A 251 -5.83 -26.31 -4.74
C GLU A 251 -4.55 -26.09 -5.57
N GLY A 252 -4.07 -27.14 -6.24
CA GLY A 252 -2.85 -27.09 -7.06
C GLY A 252 -1.54 -27.23 -6.29
N VAL A 253 -1.57 -27.42 -4.96
CA VAL A 253 -0.38 -27.69 -4.13
C VAL A 253 -0.24 -29.19 -3.86
N THR A 254 0.96 -29.73 -4.06
CA THR A 254 1.33 -31.07 -3.55
C THR A 254 2.08 -30.92 -2.21
N ALA A 255 1.46 -31.31 -1.10
CA ALA A 255 2.03 -31.12 0.23
C ALA A 255 2.55 -32.42 0.86
N TYR A 256 3.71 -32.34 1.50
CA TYR A 256 4.35 -33.39 2.27
C TYR A 256 4.41 -32.96 3.74
N THR A 257 3.53 -33.53 4.56
CA THR A 257 3.43 -33.27 6.02
C THR A 257 4.00 -34.40 6.87
N ASP A 258 4.39 -35.50 6.23
CA ASP A 258 5.05 -36.66 6.82
C ASP A 258 5.99 -37.32 5.78
N ASN A 259 6.59 -38.47 6.15
CA ASN A 259 7.44 -39.28 5.27
C ASN A 259 8.51 -38.45 4.53
N PHE A 260 9.13 -37.52 5.24
CA PHE A 260 10.00 -36.50 4.64
C PHE A 260 11.18 -37.08 3.86
N ASP A 261 11.70 -38.24 4.26
CA ASP A 261 12.76 -38.92 3.51
C ASP A 261 12.35 -39.19 2.06
N GLN A 262 11.11 -39.66 1.86
CA GLN A 262 10.56 -39.93 0.54
C GLN A 262 10.30 -38.63 -0.22
N ALA A 263 9.78 -37.59 0.45
CA ALA A 263 9.57 -36.27 -0.14
C ALA A 263 10.87 -35.68 -0.71
N ILE A 264 11.98 -35.82 0.01
CA ILE A 264 13.30 -35.34 -0.43
C ILE A 264 13.80 -36.13 -1.66
N ILE A 265 13.59 -37.44 -1.68
CA ILE A 265 13.96 -38.29 -2.83
C ILE A 265 13.13 -37.91 -4.07
N GLU A 266 11.82 -37.70 -3.90
CA GLU A 266 10.92 -37.27 -4.97
C GLU A 266 11.26 -35.88 -5.51
N MET A 267 11.53 -34.93 -4.63
CA MET A 267 12.01 -33.59 -5.00
C MET A 267 13.28 -33.70 -5.85
N ASN A 268 14.29 -34.44 -5.38
CA ASN A 268 15.54 -34.62 -6.11
C ASN A 268 15.33 -35.23 -7.50
N ASN A 269 14.55 -36.31 -7.57
CA ASN A 269 14.29 -37.00 -8.82
C ASN A 269 13.53 -36.11 -9.81
N THR A 270 12.55 -35.34 -9.33
CA THR A 270 11.75 -34.42 -10.15
C THR A 270 12.62 -33.30 -10.70
N VAL A 271 13.41 -32.64 -9.84
CA VAL A 271 14.30 -31.55 -10.25
C VAL A 271 15.30 -32.01 -11.31
N ILE A 272 15.91 -33.18 -11.13
CA ILE A 272 16.88 -33.72 -12.09
C ILE A 272 16.20 -34.11 -13.41
N LYS A 273 15.04 -34.77 -13.34
CA LYS A 273 14.31 -35.27 -14.53
C LYS A 273 13.75 -34.12 -15.36
N GLU A 274 13.25 -33.07 -14.72
CA GLU A 274 12.56 -31.96 -15.36
C GLU A 274 13.43 -30.73 -15.60
N LYS A 275 14.76 -30.83 -15.44
CA LYS A 275 15.69 -29.69 -15.53
C LYS A 275 15.57 -28.84 -16.80
N ASP A 276 15.15 -29.44 -17.92
CA ASP A 276 15.03 -28.80 -19.23
C ASP A 276 13.58 -28.38 -19.54
N ASN A 277 12.65 -28.60 -18.61
CA ASN A 277 11.24 -28.28 -18.79
C ASN A 277 10.99 -26.77 -18.59
N LEU A 278 9.99 -26.23 -19.28
CA LEU A 278 9.62 -24.81 -19.17
C LEU A 278 8.83 -24.50 -17.89
N ASP A 279 8.17 -25.51 -17.32
CA ASP A 279 7.44 -25.39 -16.06
C ASP A 279 8.40 -25.19 -14.89
N ASN A 280 8.01 -24.33 -13.94
CA ASN A 280 8.72 -24.09 -12.70
C ASN A 280 8.31 -25.11 -11.64
N ASN A 281 9.29 -25.79 -11.05
CA ASN A 281 9.14 -26.61 -9.86
C ASN A 281 9.46 -25.76 -8.62
N ILE A 282 8.44 -25.42 -7.83
CA ILE A 282 8.55 -24.53 -6.68
C ILE A 282 8.36 -25.33 -5.40
N TYR A 283 9.38 -25.37 -4.55
CA TYR A 283 9.36 -26.06 -3.26
C TYR A 283 9.33 -25.04 -2.13
N VAL A 284 8.16 -24.86 -1.53
CA VAL A 284 7.98 -24.07 -0.31
C VAL A 284 8.26 -24.98 0.89
N ILE A 285 9.41 -24.78 1.54
CA ILE A 285 9.85 -25.62 2.64
C ILE A 285 9.65 -24.85 3.95
N LEU A 286 8.70 -25.32 4.76
CA LEU A 286 8.33 -24.72 6.02
C LEU A 286 9.16 -25.34 7.14
N GLY A 287 9.89 -24.50 7.88
CA GLY A 287 10.71 -24.96 9.00
C GLY A 287 12.00 -25.67 8.59
N ILE A 288 12.69 -25.19 7.55
CA ILE A 288 13.92 -25.81 7.06
C ILE A 288 14.95 -26.02 8.17
N GLY A 289 15.04 -25.16 9.18
CA GLY A 289 15.94 -25.28 10.33
C GLY A 289 15.79 -26.56 11.15
N GLU A 290 14.66 -27.25 11.03
CA GLU A 290 14.37 -28.51 11.72
C GLU A 290 14.65 -29.76 10.87
N TYR A 291 15.06 -29.61 9.60
CA TYR A 291 15.15 -30.72 8.65
C TYR A 291 16.01 -31.90 9.17
N LYS A 292 17.14 -31.62 9.82
CA LYS A 292 18.06 -32.66 10.32
C LYS A 292 17.42 -33.58 11.35
N ASN A 293 16.43 -33.08 12.08
CA ASN A 293 15.70 -33.83 13.09
C ASN A 293 14.55 -34.65 12.47
N LYS A 294 14.23 -34.41 11.20
CA LYS A 294 13.04 -34.94 10.52
C LYS A 294 13.37 -35.91 9.38
N ILE A 295 14.61 -35.88 8.87
CA ILE A 295 15.07 -36.78 7.81
C ILE A 295 16.34 -37.56 8.19
N ASN A 296 16.46 -38.78 7.66
CA ASN A 296 17.57 -39.68 7.87
C ASN A 296 18.85 -39.21 7.15
N GLU A 297 19.99 -39.85 7.43
CA GLU A 297 21.28 -39.46 6.83
C GLU A 297 21.31 -39.55 5.31
N GLY A 298 20.69 -40.58 4.72
CA GLY A 298 20.64 -40.77 3.27
C GLY A 298 19.87 -39.64 2.58
N ALA A 299 18.68 -39.31 3.08
CA ALA A 299 17.89 -38.19 2.57
C ALA A 299 18.63 -36.85 2.76
N ARG A 300 19.31 -36.65 3.89
CA ARG A 300 20.16 -35.45 4.11
C ARG A 300 21.26 -35.32 3.07
N THR A 301 21.96 -36.41 2.76
CA THR A 301 23.00 -36.41 1.72
C THR A 301 22.42 -36.03 0.36
N VAL A 302 21.29 -36.59 -0.02
CA VAL A 302 20.59 -36.26 -1.28
C VAL A 302 20.21 -34.79 -1.33
N MET A 303 19.57 -34.27 -0.28
CA MET A 303 19.15 -32.86 -0.21
C MET A 303 20.35 -31.90 -0.31
N ASN A 304 21.41 -32.18 0.45
CA ASN A 304 22.61 -31.33 0.46
C ASN A 304 23.31 -31.33 -0.91
N GLN A 305 23.35 -32.48 -1.60
CA GLN A 305 23.88 -32.56 -2.97
C GLN A 305 23.01 -31.79 -3.96
N LEU A 306 21.68 -31.90 -3.87
CA LEU A 306 20.77 -31.14 -4.70
C LEU A 306 20.98 -29.64 -4.52
N PHE A 307 20.98 -29.17 -3.27
CA PHE A 307 21.13 -27.75 -2.95
C PHE A 307 22.49 -27.18 -3.37
N MET A 308 23.56 -27.96 -3.22
CA MET A 308 24.89 -27.56 -3.69
C MET A 308 24.95 -27.40 -5.23
N ASN A 309 24.08 -28.10 -5.97
CA ASN A 309 24.02 -28.03 -7.43
C ASN A 309 22.82 -27.22 -7.93
N ALA A 310 22.12 -26.48 -7.07
CA ALA A 310 20.84 -25.85 -7.39
C ALA A 310 20.91 -24.90 -8.61
N ASP A 311 22.04 -24.21 -8.81
CA ASP A 311 22.24 -23.29 -9.95
C ASP A 311 22.16 -23.97 -11.33
N GLN A 312 22.27 -25.31 -11.38
CA GLN A 312 22.15 -26.08 -12.62
C GLN A 312 20.68 -26.27 -13.05
N TYR A 313 19.73 -25.99 -12.17
CA TYR A 313 18.30 -26.25 -12.37
C TYR A 313 17.52 -24.93 -12.40
N THR A 314 17.49 -24.27 -13.55
CA THR A 314 16.91 -22.92 -13.71
C THR A 314 15.40 -22.87 -13.50
N ASN A 315 14.73 -24.02 -13.53
CA ASN A 315 13.31 -24.17 -13.28
C ASN A 315 12.98 -24.63 -11.85
N ALA A 316 13.97 -24.90 -10.99
CA ALA A 316 13.75 -25.29 -9.60
C ALA A 316 13.95 -24.09 -8.65
N HIS A 317 12.92 -23.78 -7.85
CA HIS A 317 12.93 -22.66 -6.91
C HIS A 317 12.61 -23.16 -5.50
N PHE A 318 13.49 -22.88 -4.55
CA PHE A 318 13.37 -23.30 -3.16
C PHE A 318 13.07 -22.08 -2.28
N ILE A 319 11.88 -22.05 -1.68
CA ILE A 319 11.43 -20.96 -0.82
C ILE A 319 11.45 -21.47 0.63
N PHE A 320 12.35 -20.94 1.44
CA PHE A 320 12.44 -21.26 2.86
C PHE A 320 11.58 -20.30 3.67
N ILE A 321 10.64 -20.84 4.45
CA ILE A 321 9.83 -20.06 5.40
C ILE A 321 10.08 -20.61 6.80
N ASP A 322 10.65 -19.81 7.69
CA ASP A 322 11.08 -20.29 9.00
C ASP A 322 11.12 -19.21 10.09
N LEU A 323 11.23 -19.64 11.34
CA LEU A 323 11.64 -18.77 12.43
C LEU A 323 13.14 -18.48 12.31
N TYR A 324 13.54 -17.23 12.60
CA TYR A 324 14.97 -16.89 12.61
C TYR A 324 15.78 -17.75 13.59
N ALA A 325 15.17 -18.17 14.70
CA ALA A 325 15.84 -18.98 15.72
C ALA A 325 16.29 -20.35 15.18
N SER A 326 15.40 -21.09 14.52
CA SER A 326 15.67 -22.39 13.90
C SER A 326 16.50 -22.24 12.61
N TYR A 327 16.27 -21.18 11.83
CA TYR A 327 16.98 -20.96 10.57
C TYR A 327 18.51 -20.84 10.74
N LYS A 328 18.99 -20.42 11.91
CA LYS A 328 20.43 -20.43 12.24
C LYS A 328 21.09 -21.80 12.04
N ASN A 329 20.34 -22.88 12.21
CA ASN A 329 20.82 -24.25 12.05
C ASN A 329 21.21 -24.59 10.61
N VAL A 330 20.66 -23.88 9.60
CA VAL A 330 21.05 -24.06 8.20
C VAL A 330 22.14 -23.11 7.75
N GLN A 331 22.37 -22.00 8.47
CA GLN A 331 23.42 -21.04 8.12
C GLN A 331 24.82 -21.66 8.18
N VAL A 332 25.02 -22.73 8.94
CA VAL A 332 26.30 -23.44 9.01
C VAL A 332 26.54 -24.41 7.84
N GLU A 333 25.55 -24.63 6.98
CA GLU A 333 25.66 -25.58 5.88
C GLU A 333 26.58 -25.08 4.76
N PRO A 334 27.37 -25.96 4.13
CA PRO A 334 28.21 -25.57 3.00
C PRO A 334 27.41 -24.99 1.82
N TRP A 335 26.24 -25.57 1.49
CA TRP A 335 25.39 -25.07 0.42
C TRP A 335 24.80 -23.70 0.76
N TYR A 336 24.51 -23.42 2.03
CA TYR A 336 24.04 -22.10 2.46
C TYR A 336 25.09 -21.04 2.14
N GLN A 337 26.33 -21.27 2.61
CA GLN A 337 27.44 -20.34 2.46
C GLN A 337 27.80 -20.09 0.99
N SER A 338 27.56 -21.08 0.12
CA SER A 338 27.86 -20.96 -1.30
C SER A 338 26.72 -20.39 -2.13
N LYS A 339 25.45 -20.61 -1.77
CA LYS A 339 24.31 -20.43 -2.69
C LYS A 339 23.28 -19.40 -2.27
N ILE A 340 23.20 -19.08 -0.97
CA ILE A 340 22.19 -18.14 -0.49
C ILE A 340 22.71 -16.71 -0.59
N ASP A 341 21.92 -15.87 -1.25
CA ASP A 341 22.13 -14.43 -1.26
C ASP A 341 21.36 -13.77 -0.10
N ASN A 342 22.08 -13.51 0.99
CA ASN A 342 21.53 -12.86 2.16
C ASN A 342 21.07 -11.41 1.90
N SER A 343 21.42 -10.79 0.77
CA SER A 343 20.94 -9.44 0.42
C SER A 343 19.50 -9.44 -0.12
N ASN A 344 18.86 -10.61 -0.23
CA ASN A 344 17.50 -10.75 -0.73
C ASN A 344 16.66 -11.64 0.17
N GLY A 345 15.44 -11.22 0.45
CA GLY A 345 14.51 -12.00 1.26
C GLY A 345 13.31 -11.19 1.73
N ILE A 346 12.47 -11.84 2.52
CA ILE A 346 11.30 -11.22 3.13
C ILE A 346 11.36 -11.45 4.64
N TRP A 347 11.28 -10.37 5.42
CA TRP A 347 11.07 -10.46 6.87
C TRP A 347 9.60 -10.18 7.18
N LEU A 348 8.91 -11.14 7.80
CA LEU A 348 7.52 -10.98 8.21
C LEU A 348 7.44 -10.50 9.66
N GLY A 349 6.75 -9.39 9.89
CA GLY A 349 6.52 -8.79 11.20
C GLY A 349 7.45 -7.63 11.55
N THR A 350 7.41 -7.26 12.83
CA THR A 350 8.26 -6.21 13.42
C THR A 350 9.68 -6.69 13.65
N ASP A 351 10.56 -5.80 14.12
CA ASP A 351 11.89 -6.17 14.62
C ASP A 351 12.83 -6.81 13.58
N ALA A 352 12.74 -6.39 12.31
CA ALA A 352 13.66 -6.84 11.25
C ALA A 352 15.14 -6.62 11.55
N GLY A 353 15.46 -5.68 12.47
CA GLY A 353 16.81 -5.42 12.95
C GLY A 353 17.30 -6.38 14.04
N SER A 354 16.50 -7.35 14.49
CA SER A 354 16.88 -8.38 15.47
C SER A 354 17.52 -9.63 14.84
N GLN A 355 17.53 -9.71 13.52
CA GLN A 355 18.07 -10.83 12.75
C GLN A 355 19.24 -10.39 11.86
N MET A 356 20.06 -11.35 11.45
CA MET A 356 21.23 -11.13 10.57
C MET A 356 21.25 -12.03 9.33
N ALA A 357 20.22 -12.86 9.13
CA ALA A 357 20.15 -13.77 7.99
C ALA A 357 19.79 -13.03 6.68
N ILE A 358 18.93 -12.02 6.77
CA ILE A 358 18.59 -11.10 5.68
C ILE A 358 19.31 -9.78 5.96
N SER A 359 20.27 -9.42 5.11
CA SER A 359 21.05 -8.20 5.20
C SER A 359 20.20 -7.00 4.75
N ILE A 360 19.91 -6.09 5.68
CA ILE A 360 19.16 -4.85 5.40
C ILE A 360 20.10 -3.67 5.66
N THR A 361 20.54 -3.00 4.60
CA THR A 361 21.58 -1.96 4.67
C THR A 361 21.02 -0.57 4.96
N ASP A 362 19.75 -0.33 4.66
CA ASP A 362 19.06 0.96 4.78
C ASP A 362 17.95 0.97 5.85
N LEU A 363 18.02 0.07 6.84
CA LEU A 363 17.06 0.02 7.94
C LEU A 363 17.17 1.26 8.84
N THR A 364 16.10 2.04 8.96
CA THR A 364 16.07 3.29 9.71
C THR A 364 15.56 3.13 11.14
N MET A 365 15.73 4.16 11.97
CA MET A 365 15.15 4.20 13.32
C MET A 365 13.62 4.28 13.32
N ASP A 366 13.02 4.89 12.30
CA ASP A 366 11.56 4.99 12.21
C ASP A 366 10.95 3.64 11.82
N ASP A 367 11.65 2.85 11.01
CA ASP A 367 11.21 1.48 10.67
C ASP A 367 11.11 0.57 11.89
N ARG A 368 12.03 0.74 12.85
CA ARG A 368 12.03 -0.02 14.09
C ARG A 368 10.88 0.32 15.02
N LYS A 369 10.22 1.47 14.79
CA LYS A 369 9.04 1.89 15.56
C LYS A 369 7.73 1.47 14.89
N LEU A 370 7.78 1.01 13.64
CA LEU A 370 6.60 0.56 12.92
C LEU A 370 6.07 -0.72 13.56
N ASN A 371 4.77 -0.71 13.80
CA ASN A 371 4.02 -1.87 14.24
C ASN A 371 2.60 -1.74 13.71
N PHE A 372 2.27 -2.56 12.73
CA PHE A 372 0.92 -2.66 12.19
C PHE A 372 0.67 -4.10 11.72
N LYS A 373 -0.60 -4.47 11.67
CA LYS A 373 -1.07 -5.79 11.23
C LYS A 373 -0.58 -6.13 9.83
N ASP A 374 -0.15 -7.37 9.61
CA ASP A 374 0.31 -7.89 8.31
C ASP A 374 1.53 -7.12 7.75
N MET A 375 2.40 -6.63 8.63
CA MET A 375 3.62 -5.91 8.25
C MET A 375 4.73 -6.86 7.78
N ALA A 376 5.45 -6.47 6.73
CA ALA A 376 6.68 -7.15 6.32
C ALA A 376 7.70 -6.18 5.71
N PHE A 377 8.95 -6.63 5.61
CA PHE A 377 10.01 -5.99 4.85
C PHE A 377 10.38 -6.88 3.68
N THR A 378 10.25 -6.38 2.45
CA THR A 378 10.87 -7.00 1.29
C THR A 378 12.25 -6.40 1.09
N VAL A 379 13.26 -7.23 0.86
CA VAL A 379 14.64 -6.80 0.73
C VAL A 379 15.17 -7.23 -0.62
N ASP A 380 15.68 -6.27 -1.39
CA ASP A 380 16.30 -6.48 -2.70
C ASP A 380 17.66 -5.79 -2.78
N GLY A 381 18.74 -6.56 -2.88
CA GLY A 381 20.11 -6.04 -2.89
C GLY A 381 20.44 -5.25 -1.61
N GLY A 382 19.89 -5.67 -0.49
CA GLY A 382 20.04 -5.04 0.81
C GLY A 382 19.18 -3.79 1.03
N LYS A 383 18.38 -3.36 0.04
CA LYS A 383 17.43 -2.24 0.19
C LYS A 383 16.07 -2.75 0.59
N ARG A 384 15.48 -2.15 1.62
CA ARG A 384 14.15 -2.54 2.11
C ARG A 384 13.04 -1.72 1.48
N LYS A 385 11.87 -2.36 1.35
CA LYS A 385 10.56 -1.70 1.33
C LYS A 385 9.75 -2.25 2.48
N VAL A 386 8.99 -1.38 3.16
CA VAL A 386 8.02 -1.84 4.16
C VAL A 386 6.67 -1.98 3.48
N ILE A 387 6.06 -3.14 3.67
CA ILE A 387 4.81 -3.49 3.02
C ILE A 387 3.77 -3.93 4.05
N ARG A 388 2.49 -3.78 3.69
CA ARG A 388 1.43 -4.65 4.19
C ARG A 388 1.34 -5.85 3.26
N HIS A 389 1.67 -7.03 3.77
CA HIS A 389 1.78 -8.23 2.95
C HIS A 389 0.42 -8.84 2.63
N VAL A 390 0.39 -9.64 1.56
CA VAL A 390 -0.78 -10.45 1.21
C VAL A 390 -1.13 -11.41 2.34
N VAL A 391 -2.42 -11.65 2.52
CA VAL A 391 -2.96 -12.64 3.43
C VAL A 391 -4.08 -13.42 2.75
N ASP A 392 -4.23 -14.66 3.17
CA ASP A 392 -5.41 -15.47 2.94
C ASP A 392 -6.02 -15.80 4.30
N PRO A 393 -6.93 -14.98 4.83
CA PRO A 393 -7.66 -15.34 6.05
C PRO A 393 -8.50 -16.58 5.79
N GLU A 394 -8.74 -17.39 6.82
CA GLU A 394 -9.77 -18.42 6.71
C GLU A 394 -11.11 -17.73 6.46
N GLU A 395 -11.86 -18.20 5.45
CA GLU A 395 -13.26 -17.83 5.33
C GLU A 395 -13.94 -18.37 6.59
N ASN A 396 -14.23 -17.48 7.55
CA ASN A 396 -15.21 -17.77 8.56
C ASN A 396 -16.51 -18.07 7.82
N ASN A 397 -16.81 -19.35 7.68
CA ASN A 397 -18.17 -19.82 7.39
C ASN A 397 -19.03 -19.43 8.61
N GLU A 398 -19.43 -18.17 8.69
CA GLU A 398 -20.59 -17.73 9.49
C GLU A 398 -21.87 -17.84 8.67
#